data_AF-A0A383TGU6-F1
#
_entry.id   AF-A0A383TGU6-F1
#
_cell.length_a   1.000
_cell.length_b   1.000
_cell.length_c   1.000
_cell.angle_alpha   90.00
_cell.angle_beta   90.00
_cell.angle_gamma   90.00
#
_symmetry.space_group_name_H-M   'P 1'
#
loop_
_entity.id
_entity.type
_entity.pdbx_description
1 polymer ?
#
loop_
_entity_poly.entity_id
_entity_poly.type
_entity_poly.pdbx_seq_one_letter_code
_entity_poly.pdbx_strand_id
1 'polypeptide(L)'
;DWASFYFSNGKKSEHFLAVANEYSIDAGGRKNYNIDSVIYRYDEASEKFLPFQCIPTQGAYQWITYKGEHGEVLLGVVNSASGVALYQYNGWRFVRLNIPIPAPGVEWAWIGNLPNTLNKALFMMSTSQANPRPASSYLEFTYQNPLGTYHNATAEWCSTYKTEMASDGLSQLVL
;
A
#
# COMPACT_ATOMS: atom_id res chain seq x y z
N ASP A 1 -11.06 6.98 -8.41
CA ASP A 1 -9.77 7.63 -8.70
C ASP A 1 -8.73 6.58 -9.09
N TRP A 2 -7.59 6.99 -9.65
CA TRP A 2 -6.46 6.13 -9.94
C TRP A 2 -5.16 6.92 -9.79
N ALA A 3 -4.08 6.24 -9.41
CA ALA A 3 -2.75 6.82 -9.35
C ALA A 3 -1.74 5.90 -10.04
N SER A 4 -0.96 6.45 -10.96
CA SER A 4 0.23 5.78 -11.47
C SER A 4 1.45 6.24 -10.68
N PHE A 5 2.36 5.32 -10.41
CA PHE A 5 3.62 5.64 -9.76
C PHE A 5 4.68 4.62 -10.18
N TYR A 6 5.94 5.02 -10.06
CA TYR A 6 7.05 4.15 -10.34
C TYR A 6 8.19 4.44 -9.37
N PHE A 7 9.02 3.44 -9.16
CA PHE A 7 10.26 3.61 -8.43
C PHE A 7 11.37 2.86 -9.14
N SER A 8 12.60 3.31 -8.92
CA SER A 8 13.78 2.76 -9.55
C SER A 8 14.81 2.44 -8.48
N ASN A 9 15.45 1.28 -8.63
CA ASN A 9 16.60 0.89 -7.82
C ASN A 9 17.95 1.24 -8.49
N GLY A 10 17.93 2.18 -9.44
CA GLY A 10 19.10 2.60 -10.22
C GLY A 10 19.46 1.68 -11.38
N LYS A 11 18.89 0.48 -11.46
CA LYS A 11 19.07 -0.47 -12.59
C LYS A 11 17.79 -0.72 -13.37
N LYS A 12 16.65 -0.81 -12.68
CA LYS A 12 15.34 -1.04 -13.28
C LYS A 12 14.31 -0.14 -12.62
N SER A 13 13.33 0.30 -13.43
CA SER A 13 12.13 0.97 -12.94
C SER A 13 10.98 -0.04 -12.86
N GLU A 14 10.25 -0.05 -11.76
CA GLU A 14 9.01 -0.79 -11.62
C GLU A 14 7.85 0.20 -11.66
N HIS A 15 6.89 -0.06 -12.55
CA HIS A 15 5.72 0.80 -12.76
C HIS A 15 4.47 0.15 -12.19
N PHE A 16 3.65 0.94 -11.51
CA PHE A 16 2.43 0.51 -10.85
C PHE A 16 1.26 1.43 -11.18
N LEU A 17 0.08 0.86 -11.12
CA LEU A 17 -1.20 1.55 -11.24
C LEU A 17 -2.09 1.12 -10.07
N ALA A 18 -2.46 2.06 -9.21
CA ALA A 18 -3.43 1.84 -8.15
C ALA A 18 -4.81 2.32 -8.59
N VAL A 19 -5.82 1.47 -8.46
CA VAL A 19 -7.21 1.77 -8.83
C VAL A 19 -8.05 1.80 -7.57
N ALA A 20 -8.70 2.93 -7.29
CA ALA A 20 -9.56 3.09 -6.12
C ALA A 20 -10.96 2.57 -6.44
N ASN A 21 -11.39 1.56 -5.70
CA ASN A 21 -12.72 0.98 -5.83
C ASN A 21 -13.62 1.49 -4.70
N GLU A 22 -14.64 2.28 -5.07
CA GLU A 22 -15.52 2.91 -4.09
C GLU A 22 -16.62 1.94 -3.62
N TYR A 23 -17.36 1.32 -4.53
CA TYR A 23 -18.36 0.34 -4.17
C TYR A 23 -18.63 -0.63 -5.32
N SER A 24 -19.16 -1.80 -4.96
CA SER A 24 -19.80 -2.71 -5.90
C SER A 24 -21.32 -2.65 -5.72
N ILE A 25 -22.06 -3.06 -6.74
CA ILE A 25 -23.51 -3.16 -6.70
C ILE A 25 -23.87 -4.64 -6.67
N ASP A 26 -24.63 -5.07 -5.66
CA ASP A 26 -25.13 -6.44 -5.59
C ASP A 26 -26.32 -6.67 -6.55
N ALA A 27 -26.77 -7.92 -6.70
CA ALA A 27 -27.88 -8.26 -7.59
C ALA A 27 -29.21 -7.53 -7.24
N GLY A 28 -29.34 -7.04 -6.00
CA GLY A 28 -30.49 -6.27 -5.53
C GLY A 28 -30.32 -4.75 -5.66
N GLY A 29 -29.24 -4.27 -6.30
CA GLY A 29 -28.98 -2.85 -6.48
C GLY A 29 -28.37 -2.14 -5.26
N ARG A 30 -27.99 -2.89 -4.21
CA ARG A 30 -27.40 -2.29 -2.99
C ARG A 30 -25.90 -2.09 -3.17
N LYS A 31 -25.42 -0.93 -2.70
CA LYS A 31 -23.99 -0.61 -2.72
C LYS A 31 -23.27 -1.30 -1.57
N ASN A 32 -22.20 -2.03 -1.86
CA ASN A 32 -21.24 -2.52 -0.89
C ASN A 32 -19.94 -1.71 -0.99
N TYR A 33 -19.59 -0.98 0.07
CA TYR A 33 -18.37 -0.17 0.14
C TYR A 33 -17.16 -0.94 0.69
N ASN A 34 -17.38 -2.11 1.31
CA ASN A 34 -16.30 -2.97 1.82
C ASN A 34 -15.82 -3.88 0.69
N ILE A 35 -15.04 -3.31 -0.21
CA ILE A 35 -14.46 -4.00 -1.36
C ILE A 35 -12.98 -3.67 -1.48
N ASP A 36 -12.23 -4.59 -2.07
CA ASP A 36 -10.80 -4.40 -2.30
C ASP A 36 -10.57 -3.42 -3.45
N SER A 37 -9.59 -2.55 -3.25
CA SER A 37 -8.92 -1.84 -4.32
C SER A 37 -7.75 -2.66 -4.85
N VAL A 38 -7.32 -2.44 -6.09
CA VAL A 38 -6.29 -3.27 -6.72
C VAL A 38 -5.10 -2.42 -7.13
N ILE A 39 -3.91 -2.88 -6.76
CA ILE A 39 -2.65 -2.40 -7.30
C ILE A 39 -2.26 -3.34 -8.44
N TYR A 40 -1.96 -2.77 -9.59
CA TYR A 40 -1.42 -3.46 -10.75
C TYR A 40 0.05 -3.12 -10.91
N ARG A 41 0.83 -4.06 -11.43
CA ARG A 41 2.23 -3.89 -11.80
C ARG A 41 2.37 -4.07 -13.31
N TYR A 42 3.13 -3.21 -13.94
CA TYR A 42 3.42 -3.32 -15.37
C TYR A 42 4.37 -4.48 -15.62
N ASP A 43 3.97 -5.39 -16.51
CA ASP A 43 4.80 -6.45 -17.03
C ASP A 43 5.32 -6.06 -18.41
N GLU A 44 6.63 -5.91 -18.53
CA GLU A 44 7.30 -5.49 -19.77
C GLU A 44 7.17 -6.53 -20.88
N ALA A 45 7.07 -7.82 -20.54
CA ALA A 45 7.03 -8.90 -21.53
C ALA A 45 5.67 -8.99 -22.23
N SER A 46 4.58 -8.80 -21.49
CA SER A 46 3.21 -8.82 -22.02
C SER A 46 2.66 -7.43 -22.34
N GLU A 47 3.41 -6.37 -22.04
CA GLU A 47 3.05 -4.95 -22.20
C GLU A 47 1.72 -4.59 -21.51
N LYS A 48 1.47 -5.19 -20.34
CA LYS A 48 0.18 -5.07 -19.63
C LYS A 48 0.37 -4.82 -18.14
N PHE A 49 -0.61 -4.14 -17.56
CA PHE A 49 -0.77 -4.06 -16.12
C PHE A 49 -1.43 -5.34 -15.61
N LEU A 50 -0.68 -6.14 -14.87
CA LEU A 50 -1.16 -7.37 -14.24
C LEU A 50 -1.52 -7.11 -12.78
N PRO A 51 -2.58 -7.74 -12.23
CA PRO A 51 -2.91 -7.62 -10.82
C PRO A 51 -1.70 -8.00 -9.95
N PHE A 52 -1.34 -7.12 -9.02
CA PHE A 52 -0.18 -7.29 -8.16
C PHE A 52 -0.58 -7.53 -6.71
N GLN A 53 -1.51 -6.73 -6.18
CA GLN A 53 -1.97 -6.85 -4.80
C GLN A 53 -3.38 -6.29 -4.63
N CYS A 54 -4.23 -7.04 -3.92
CA CYS A 54 -5.49 -6.53 -3.40
C CYS A 54 -5.25 -5.78 -2.08
N ILE A 55 -5.87 -4.62 -1.94
CA ILE A 55 -5.80 -3.77 -0.76
C ILE A 55 -7.23 -3.65 -0.20
N PRO A 56 -7.48 -4.17 1.02
CA PRO A 56 -8.78 -4.01 1.66
C PRO A 56 -9.10 -2.52 1.87
N THR A 57 -10.23 -2.08 1.32
CA THR A 57 -10.68 -0.69 1.36
C THR A 57 -12.15 -0.56 1.74
N GLN A 58 -12.54 0.63 2.17
CA GLN A 58 -13.91 0.95 2.57
C GLN A 58 -14.36 2.25 1.89
N GLY A 59 -14.87 2.14 0.66
CA GLY A 59 -15.20 3.32 -0.12
C GLY A 59 -13.96 4.10 -0.53
N ALA A 60 -12.98 3.45 -1.14
CA ALA A 60 -11.77 4.14 -1.58
C ALA A 60 -12.09 5.09 -2.74
N TYR A 61 -11.63 6.34 -2.61
CA TYR A 61 -11.85 7.36 -3.64
C TYR A 61 -10.61 8.19 -3.97
N GLN A 62 -9.49 8.01 -3.26
CA GLN A 62 -8.24 8.71 -3.58
C GLN A 62 -7.02 7.88 -3.21
N TRP A 63 -6.01 7.93 -4.07
CA TRP A 63 -4.67 7.41 -3.78
C TRP A 63 -3.67 8.55 -3.57
N ILE A 64 -2.71 8.32 -2.68
CA ILE A 64 -1.63 9.26 -2.37
C ILE A 64 -0.33 8.47 -2.48
N THR A 65 0.62 8.95 -3.26
CA THR A 65 1.89 8.27 -3.47
C THR A 65 3.01 9.17 -3.02
N TYR A 66 4.04 8.56 -2.44
CA TYR A 66 5.24 9.28 -2.06
C TYR A 66 6.48 8.41 -2.22
N LYS A 67 7.53 9.00 -2.81
CA LYS A 67 8.83 8.35 -2.97
C LYS A 67 9.86 9.10 -2.12
N GLY A 68 10.49 8.39 -1.20
CA GLY A 68 11.60 8.88 -0.39
C GLY A 68 12.90 9.05 -1.19
N GLU A 69 13.86 9.75 -0.60
CA GLU A 69 15.15 10.08 -1.24
C GLU A 69 16.02 8.85 -1.47
N HIS A 70 15.85 7.79 -0.69
CA HIS A 70 16.63 6.55 -0.80
C HIS A 70 15.87 5.43 -1.53
N GLY A 71 14.74 5.76 -2.17
CA GLY A 71 13.93 4.82 -2.95
C GLY A 71 12.83 4.14 -2.14
N GLU A 72 12.55 4.59 -0.92
CA GLU A 72 11.40 4.16 -0.16
C GLU A 72 10.11 4.60 -0.83
N VAL A 73 9.04 3.82 -0.67
CA VAL A 73 7.75 4.12 -1.30
C VAL A 73 6.65 3.97 -0.28
N LEU A 74 5.87 5.05 -0.12
CA LEU A 74 4.65 5.08 0.64
C LEU A 74 3.45 5.20 -0.29
N LEU A 75 2.39 4.50 0.09
CA LEU A 75 1.10 4.52 -0.56
C LEU A 75 0.02 4.78 0.49
N GLY A 76 -0.71 5.86 0.35
CA GLY A 76 -1.91 6.14 1.12
C GLY A 76 -3.16 5.90 0.30
N VAL A 77 -4.21 5.36 0.92
CA VAL A 77 -5.56 5.28 0.34
C VAL A 77 -6.54 5.97 1.28
N VAL A 78 -7.34 6.84 0.70
CA VAL A 78 -8.40 7.56 1.42
C VAL A 78 -9.71 6.79 1.25
N ASN A 79 -10.30 6.41 2.38
CA ASN A 79 -11.53 5.66 2.50
C ASN A 79 -12.62 6.56 3.08
N SER A 80 -13.82 6.50 2.52
CA SER A 80 -14.93 7.34 2.95
C SER A 80 -15.37 7.06 4.40
N ALA A 81 -15.32 5.80 4.82
CA ALA A 81 -15.78 5.39 6.15
C ALA A 81 -14.66 5.34 7.22
N SER A 82 -13.47 4.88 6.85
CA SER A 82 -12.38 4.60 7.80
C SER A 82 -11.20 5.58 7.76
N GLY A 83 -11.25 6.61 6.90
CA GLY A 83 -10.17 7.60 6.79
C GLY A 83 -8.99 7.09 5.96
N VAL A 84 -7.76 7.43 6.36
CA VAL A 84 -6.57 7.10 5.57
C VAL A 84 -5.91 5.82 6.07
N ALA A 85 -5.66 4.88 5.16
CA ALA A 85 -4.77 3.75 5.39
C ALA A 85 -3.45 3.98 4.66
N LEU A 86 -2.34 3.79 5.36
CA LEU A 86 -0.99 3.97 4.82
C LEU A 86 -0.29 2.62 4.68
N TYR A 87 0.52 2.50 3.64
CA TYR A 87 1.29 1.32 3.30
C TYR A 87 2.71 1.73 2.92
N GLN A 88 3.67 0.88 3.24
CA GLN A 88 5.05 1.00 2.77
C GLN A 88 5.41 -0.20 1.90
N TYR A 89 6.11 0.04 0.79
CA TYR A 89 6.63 -1.04 -0.05
C TYR A 89 7.85 -1.68 0.62
N ASN A 90 7.77 -2.99 0.86
CA ASN A 90 8.85 -3.76 1.50
C ASN A 90 9.77 -4.48 0.50
N GLY A 91 9.69 -4.12 -0.78
CA GLY A 91 10.44 -4.79 -1.84
C GLY A 91 9.70 -5.92 -2.54
N TRP A 92 8.58 -6.41 -1.97
CA TRP A 92 7.72 -7.44 -2.56
C TRP A 92 6.25 -7.09 -2.60
N ARG A 93 5.76 -6.35 -1.62
CA ARG A 93 4.36 -5.94 -1.51
C ARG A 93 4.23 -4.68 -0.68
N PHE A 94 3.06 -4.07 -0.73
CA PHE A 94 2.65 -2.99 0.16
C PHE A 94 2.22 -3.58 1.50
N VAL A 95 2.92 -3.20 2.56
CA VAL A 95 2.63 -3.61 3.94
C VAL A 95 1.97 -2.46 4.67
N ARG A 96 0.82 -2.72 5.29
CA ARG A 96 0.04 -1.71 6.00
C ARG A 96 0.83 -1.21 7.22
N LEU A 97 0.93 0.11 7.35
CA LEU A 97 1.48 0.74 8.55
C LEU A 97 0.44 0.68 9.67
N ASN A 98 0.88 0.34 10.89
CA ASN A 98 0.01 0.28 12.05
C ASN A 98 -0.11 1.66 12.73
N ILE A 99 -0.59 2.65 11.97
CA ILE A 99 -0.80 4.02 12.44
C ILE A 99 -2.31 4.29 12.39
N PRO A 100 -2.98 4.52 13.53
CA PRO A 100 -4.40 4.83 13.54
C PRO A 100 -4.61 6.25 13.02
N ILE A 101 -5.25 6.39 11.86
CA ILE A 101 -5.69 7.67 11.31
C ILE A 101 -7.21 7.64 11.09
N PRO A 102 -8.02 7.54 12.17
CA PRO A 102 -9.46 7.49 12.07
C PRO A 102 -10.01 8.89 11.80
N ALA A 103 -10.38 9.14 10.55
CA ALA A 103 -10.89 10.43 10.13
C ALA A 103 -11.85 10.30 8.95
N PRO A 104 -13.16 10.08 9.20
CA PRO A 104 -14.15 10.05 8.13
C PRO A 104 -14.29 11.44 7.49
N GLY A 105 -14.60 11.48 6.19
CA GLY A 105 -14.81 12.75 5.48
C GLY A 105 -13.53 13.54 5.20
N VAL A 106 -12.44 12.82 4.89
CA VAL A 106 -11.18 13.42 4.43
C VAL A 106 -11.42 14.22 3.15
N GLU A 107 -11.10 15.50 3.16
CA GLU A 107 -11.24 16.34 1.95
C GLU A 107 -9.99 16.25 1.08
N TRP A 108 -8.83 16.26 1.73
CA TRP A 108 -7.55 16.07 1.09
C TRP A 108 -6.59 15.40 2.08
N ALA A 109 -5.66 14.64 1.53
CA ALA A 109 -4.53 14.10 2.26
C ALA A 109 -3.30 14.08 1.34
N TRP A 110 -2.13 14.21 1.94
CA TRP A 110 -0.87 14.36 1.23
C TRP A 110 0.28 13.76 2.04
N ILE A 111 1.30 13.27 1.34
CA ILE A 111 2.55 12.81 1.92
C ILE A 111 3.68 13.54 1.19
N GLY A 112 4.65 14.06 1.94
CA GLY A 112 5.86 14.56 1.33
C GLY A 112 7.01 14.81 2.28
N ASN A 113 8.05 15.42 1.74
CA ASN A 113 9.28 15.70 2.48
C ASN A 113 9.14 16.91 3.40
N LEU A 114 9.87 16.86 4.51
CA LEU A 114 10.23 18.04 5.29
C LEU A 114 11.72 18.33 5.12
N PRO A 115 12.11 19.61 5.04
CA PRO A 115 13.52 19.98 5.05
C PRO A 115 14.20 19.44 6.32
N ASN A 116 15.41 18.89 6.16
CA ASN A 116 16.29 18.49 7.27
C ASN A 116 15.79 17.31 8.14
N THR A 117 14.91 16.45 7.63
CA THR A 117 14.55 15.19 8.30
C THR A 117 15.00 13.98 7.49
N LEU A 118 15.98 13.22 8.00
CA LEU A 118 16.40 11.94 7.41
C LEU A 118 15.37 10.84 7.71
N ASN A 119 15.09 10.00 6.71
CA ASN A 119 14.24 8.80 6.79
C ASN A 119 12.79 9.02 7.26
N LYS A 120 12.24 10.22 7.06
CA LYS A 120 10.88 10.58 7.46
C LYS A 120 10.13 11.24 6.33
N ALA A 121 8.84 10.96 6.24
CA ALA A 121 7.89 11.75 5.48
C ALA A 121 6.90 12.42 6.43
N LEU A 122 6.40 13.59 6.05
CA LEU A 122 5.27 14.22 6.70
C LEU A 122 3.99 13.77 5.99
N PHE A 123 3.08 13.19 6.76
CA PHE A 123 1.70 13.01 6.35
C PHE A 123 0.86 14.18 6.88
N MET A 124 0.00 14.72 6.02
CA MET A 124 -0.97 15.75 6.38
C MET A 124 -2.32 15.41 5.78
N MET A 125 -3.39 15.77 6.49
CA MET A 125 -4.75 15.64 5.98
C MET A 125 -5.69 16.68 6.60
N SER A 126 -6.79 16.96 5.90
CA SER A 126 -7.91 17.75 6.39
C SER A 126 -9.21 16.97 6.28
N THR A 127 -10.19 17.32 7.11
CA THR A 127 -11.51 16.70 7.14
C THR A 127 -12.60 17.75 7.11
N SER A 128 -13.73 17.42 6.49
CA SER A 128 -14.95 18.24 6.46
C SER A 128 -15.76 18.24 7.77
N GLN A 129 -15.37 17.41 8.75
CA GLN A 129 -16.08 17.33 10.04
C GLN A 129 -15.93 18.60 10.87
N ALA A 130 -16.97 18.95 11.65
CA ALA A 130 -16.97 20.12 12.52
C ALA A 130 -15.85 20.04 13.58
N ASN A 131 -15.08 21.13 13.74
CA ASN A 131 -13.81 21.20 14.49
C ASN A 131 -12.68 20.28 13.98
N PRO A 132 -12.29 20.37 12.70
CA PRO A 132 -11.21 19.57 12.17
C PRO A 132 -9.88 20.18 12.62
N ARG A 133 -9.12 19.47 13.46
CA ARG A 133 -7.68 19.74 13.56
C ARG A 133 -7.03 19.01 12.39
N PRO A 134 -6.31 19.71 11.48
CA PRO A 134 -5.50 19.03 10.48
C PRO A 134 -4.64 18.00 11.20
N ALA A 135 -4.75 16.73 10.80
CA ALA A 135 -3.92 15.70 11.38
C ALA A 135 -2.60 15.70 10.62
N SER A 136 -1.52 15.92 11.35
CA SER A 136 -0.16 15.73 10.86
C SER A 136 0.51 14.62 11.64
N SER A 137 1.26 13.77 10.93
CA SER A 137 2.06 12.73 11.54
C SER A 137 3.36 12.56 10.78
N TYR A 138 4.44 12.29 11.50
CA TYR A 138 5.66 11.80 10.90
C TYR A 138 5.48 10.32 10.57
N LEU A 139 5.91 9.93 9.37
CA LEU A 139 5.98 8.55 8.92
C LEU A 139 7.45 8.19 8.82
N GLU A 140 7.90 7.27 9.68
CA GLU A 140 9.25 6.73 9.59
C GLU A 140 9.28 5.58 8.59
N PHE A 141 10.27 5.56 7.71
CA PHE A 141 10.43 4.44 6.78
C PHE A 141 10.98 3.22 7.51
N THR A 142 10.15 2.20 7.72
CA THR A 142 10.56 0.94 8.36
C THR A 142 11.23 -0.02 7.38
N TYR A 143 10.86 0.02 6.10
CA TYR A 143 11.43 -0.81 5.04
C TYR A 143 12.35 -0.02 4.11
N GLN A 144 13.65 -0.24 4.27
CA GLN A 144 14.72 0.37 3.49
C GLN A 144 15.10 -0.47 2.25
N ASN A 145 14.61 -1.71 2.18
CA ASN A 145 14.81 -2.65 1.08
C ASN A 145 16.29 -2.87 0.64
N PRO A 146 17.28 -2.98 1.54
CA PRO A 146 18.64 -3.34 1.13
C PRO A 146 18.69 -4.79 0.64
N LEU A 147 19.47 -5.09 -0.41
CA LEU A 147 19.54 -6.41 -1.05
C LEU A 147 19.71 -7.59 -0.06
N GLY A 148 20.44 -7.40 1.04
CA GLY A 148 20.63 -8.43 2.08
C GLY A 148 19.36 -8.82 2.84
N THR A 149 18.39 -7.92 2.99
CA THR A 149 17.09 -8.25 3.61
C THR A 149 16.25 -9.16 2.73
N TYR A 150 16.49 -9.17 1.42
CA TYR A 150 15.72 -10.01 0.53
C TYR A 150 16.01 -11.50 0.74
N HIS A 151 17.26 -11.86 1.00
CA HIS A 151 17.63 -13.25 1.23
C HIS A 151 17.01 -13.80 2.53
N ASN A 152 17.02 -13.03 3.60
CA ASN A 152 16.47 -13.47 4.88
C ASN A 152 14.94 -13.59 4.83
N ALA A 153 14.25 -12.62 4.22
CA ALA A 153 12.80 -12.67 4.08
C ALA A 153 12.32 -13.82 3.17
N THR A 154 13.06 -14.17 2.11
CA THR A 154 12.73 -15.35 1.29
C THR A 154 13.00 -16.65 2.00
N ALA A 155 14.08 -16.73 2.79
CA ALA A 155 14.35 -17.89 3.61
C ALA A 155 13.25 -18.11 4.66
N GLU A 156 12.82 -17.05 5.35
CA GLU A 156 11.73 -17.10 6.32
C GLU A 156 10.41 -17.52 5.65
N TRP A 157 10.03 -16.85 4.55
CA TRP A 157 8.84 -17.22 3.78
C TRP A 157 8.85 -18.68 3.33
N CYS A 158 9.99 -19.16 2.82
CA CYS A 158 10.14 -20.54 2.39
C CYS A 158 9.97 -21.51 3.57
N SER A 159 10.55 -21.19 4.74
CA SER A 159 10.41 -22.02 5.93
C SER A 159 8.97 -22.08 6.47
N THR A 160 8.26 -20.96 6.47
CA THR A 160 6.85 -20.88 6.86
C THR A 160 5.99 -21.69 5.91
N TYR A 161 6.19 -21.52 4.60
CA TYR A 161 5.42 -22.26 3.59
C TYR A 161 5.66 -23.77 3.68
N LYS A 162 6.90 -24.21 3.90
CA LYS A 162 7.20 -25.63 4.14
C LYS A 162 6.48 -26.17 5.39
N THR A 163 6.33 -25.34 6.42
CA THR A 163 5.62 -25.70 7.65
C THR A 163 4.11 -25.80 7.41
N GLU A 164 3.51 -24.85 6.70
CA GLU A 164 2.09 -24.87 6.31
C GLU A 164 1.75 -26.08 5.44
N MET A 165 2.57 -26.36 4.41
CA MET A 165 2.39 -27.54 3.57
C MET A 165 2.48 -28.84 4.38
N ALA A 166 3.39 -28.90 5.37
CA ALA A 166 3.48 -30.05 6.24
C ALA A 166 2.22 -30.21 7.11
N SER A 167 1.69 -29.11 7.66
CA SER A 167 0.44 -29.14 8.46
C SER A 167 -0.79 -29.50 7.63
N ASP A 168 -0.82 -29.16 6.34
CA ASP A 168 -1.91 -29.49 5.41
C ASP A 168 -1.78 -30.92 4.84
N GLY A 169 -0.83 -31.72 5.32
CA GLY A 169 -0.63 -33.10 4.87
C GLY A 169 0.07 -33.23 3.52
N LEU A 170 0.60 -32.14 2.96
CA LEU A 170 1.30 -32.07 1.68
C LEU A 170 2.81 -32.26 1.82
N SER A 171 3.26 -32.95 2.87
CA SER A 171 4.68 -33.15 3.20
C SER A 171 5.48 -33.80 2.06
N GLN A 172 4.84 -34.57 1.19
CA GLN A 172 5.47 -35.22 0.03
C GLN A 172 5.91 -34.24 -1.08
N LEU A 173 5.39 -33.01 -1.06
CA LEU A 173 5.75 -31.94 -1.99
C LEU A 173 6.89 -31.05 -1.45
N VAL A 174 7.31 -31.26 -0.21
CA VAL A 174 8.42 -30.54 0.42
C VAL A 174 9.72 -31.26 0.07
N LEU A 175 10.45 -30.74 -0.93
CA LEU A 175 11.82 -31.15 -1.27
C LEU A 175 12.84 -30.70 -0.21
#